data_AF-A0A399SL63-F1
#
_entry.id   AF-A0A399SL63-F1
#
_cell.length_a   1.000
_cell.length_b   1.000
_cell.length_c   1.000
_cell.angle_alpha   90.00
_cell.angle_beta   90.00
_cell.angle_gamma   90.00
#
_symmetry.space_group_name_H-M   'P 1'
#
loop_
_entity.id
_entity.type
_entity.pdbx_description
1 polymer ?
#
loop_
_entity_poly.entity_id
_entity_poly.type
_entity_poly.pdbx_seq_one_letter_code
_entity_poly.pdbx_strand_id
1 'polypeptide(L)'
;MVERDENTSDMFGGAPPAPSAPSLPETAPAADGAAYQVLARKYRPRTFEDLIGQEAMVRTLKNAFATGRIAHAFMLTGVRGVGKTTTARLLARALNYESDTVHGPTVDLSSEGRHCRAIIEGRHMDVLEMDAASRTKVDEMRELLDSVRYAPVEARYKVYVIDEVHMLSTAAFNA
;
A
#
# COMPACT_ATOMS: atom_id res chain seq x y z
N MET A 1 -1.12 -26.10 83.11
CA MET A 1 -1.66 -25.24 82.04
C MET A 1 -0.93 -23.92 82.19
N VAL A 2 0.18 -23.76 81.48
CA VAL A 2 1.17 -22.69 81.69
C VAL A 2 1.24 -21.88 80.41
N GLU A 3 0.86 -20.60 80.49
CA GLU A 3 1.04 -19.59 79.46
C GLU A 3 2.52 -19.49 79.03
N ARG A 4 2.75 -19.32 77.72
CA ARG A 4 4.02 -18.84 77.16
C ARG A 4 3.74 -17.84 76.03
N ASP A 5 3.67 -16.59 76.46
CA ASP A 5 4.33 -15.36 75.98
C ASP A 5 4.41 -15.01 74.48
N GLU A 6 4.02 -13.77 74.20
CA GLU A 6 3.81 -13.10 72.92
C GLU A 6 5.08 -12.54 72.26
N ASN A 7 6.29 -12.96 72.64
CA ASN A 7 7.51 -12.23 72.22
C ASN A 7 8.72 -13.06 71.76
N THR A 8 8.52 -14.18 71.06
CA THR A 8 9.61 -14.80 70.29
C THR A 8 9.58 -14.31 68.84
N SER A 9 10.32 -13.25 68.59
CA SER A 9 10.57 -12.66 67.28
C SER A 9 11.29 -13.63 66.33
N ASP A 10 10.69 -13.95 65.19
CA ASP A 10 11.37 -14.59 64.06
C ASP A 10 12.44 -13.64 63.48
N MET A 11 13.69 -13.96 63.80
CA MET A 11 14.93 -13.22 63.49
C MET A 11 15.40 -13.33 62.03
N PHE A 12 14.51 -13.68 61.09
CA PHE A 12 14.83 -13.73 59.66
C PHE A 12 13.71 -13.03 58.88
N GLY A 13 13.98 -11.79 58.46
CA GLY A 13 13.06 -10.95 57.72
C GLY A 13 12.48 -11.64 56.48
N GLY A 14 11.15 -11.67 56.41
CA GLY A 14 10.42 -12.14 55.23
C GLY A 14 10.69 -11.25 54.01
N ALA A 15 10.70 -11.88 52.83
CA ALA A 15 10.89 -11.19 51.56
C ALA A 15 9.77 -10.14 51.33
N PRO A 16 10.08 -8.93 50.83
CA PRO A 16 9.07 -7.93 50.53
C PRO A 16 8.15 -8.42 49.39
N PRO A 17 6.85 -8.09 49.41
CA PRO A 17 5.93 -8.46 48.35
C PRO A 17 6.34 -7.81 47.02
N ALA A 18 6.26 -8.57 45.93
CA ALA A 18 6.52 -8.08 44.59
C ALA A 18 5.54 -6.95 44.21
N PRO A 19 5.98 -5.90 43.49
CA PRO A 19 5.08 -4.83 43.06
C PRO A 19 4.04 -5.39 42.07
N SER A 20 2.77 -5.09 42.33
CA SER A 20 1.67 -5.36 41.41
C SER A 20 1.89 -4.60 40.10
N ALA A 21 1.91 -5.32 38.98
CA ALA A 21 1.90 -4.70 37.65
C ALA A 21 0.63 -3.83 37.51
N PRO A 22 0.72 -2.64 36.90
CA PRO A 22 -0.46 -1.81 36.68
C PRO A 22 -1.39 -2.52 35.70
N SER A 23 -2.61 -2.83 36.14
CA SER A 23 -3.69 -3.29 35.27
C SER A 23 -4.03 -2.17 34.28
N LEU A 24 -3.97 -2.48 32.99
CA LEU A 24 -4.47 -1.61 31.94
C LEU A 24 -5.97 -1.36 32.17
N PRO A 25 -6.45 -0.11 32.05
CA PRO A 25 -7.85 0.20 32.32
C PRO A 25 -8.75 -0.48 31.28
N GLU A 26 -9.69 -1.27 31.80
CA GLU A 26 -10.80 -1.89 31.08
C GLU A 26 -11.65 -0.77 30.42
N THR A 27 -11.83 -0.87 29.11
CA THR A 27 -12.30 0.24 28.27
C THR A 27 -13.82 0.39 28.36
N ALA A 28 -14.29 1.48 28.97
CA ALA A 28 -15.68 1.95 28.87
C ALA A 28 -15.92 2.67 27.50
N PRO A 29 -17.18 2.77 27.02
CA PRO A 29 -17.49 2.76 25.59
C PRO A 29 -17.11 4.06 24.87
N ALA A 30 -16.64 3.88 23.63
CA ALA A 30 -16.17 4.93 22.73
C ALA A 30 -17.31 5.86 22.28
N ALA A 31 -17.12 7.16 22.50
CA ALA A 31 -17.77 8.22 21.75
C ALA A 31 -16.80 8.76 20.70
N ASP A 32 -17.34 9.02 19.51
CA ASP A 32 -16.76 9.61 18.28
C ASP A 32 -15.87 8.72 17.39
N GLY A 33 -16.53 8.12 16.39
CA GLY A 33 -15.97 7.21 15.39
C GLY A 33 -15.09 7.88 14.33
N ALA A 34 -13.89 8.31 14.72
CA ALA A 34 -12.77 8.39 13.79
C ALA A 34 -12.06 7.04 13.77
N ALA A 35 -12.38 6.19 12.79
CA ALA A 35 -11.71 4.91 12.60
C ALA A 35 -10.19 5.13 12.56
N TYR A 36 -9.45 4.45 13.45
CA TYR A 36 -8.00 4.54 13.53
C TYR A 36 -7.36 4.21 12.17
N GLN A 37 -6.86 5.22 11.47
CA GLN A 37 -6.23 5.07 10.17
C GLN A 37 -4.70 5.13 10.31
N VAL A 38 -4.03 4.05 9.89
CA VAL A 38 -2.56 3.98 9.85
C VAL A 38 -1.99 5.13 9.01
N LEU A 39 -1.00 5.84 9.55
CA LEU A 39 -0.41 7.04 8.92
C LEU A 39 0.11 6.77 7.51
N ALA A 40 0.70 5.59 7.27
CA ALA A 40 1.17 5.17 5.95
C ALA A 40 0.06 5.12 4.88
N ARG A 41 -1.20 4.91 5.29
CA ARG A 41 -2.36 5.00 4.39
C ARG A 41 -2.86 6.44 4.26
N LYS A 42 -2.92 7.18 5.37
CA LYS A 42 -3.38 8.58 5.40
C LYS A 42 -2.53 9.49 4.52
N TYR A 43 -1.21 9.31 4.56
CA TYR A 43 -0.23 10.14 3.85
C TYR A 43 0.33 9.48 2.58
N ARG A 44 -0.34 8.47 2.01
CA ARG A 44 0.09 7.90 0.73
C ARG A 44 0.04 9.01 -0.34
N PRO A 45 1.15 9.30 -1.04
CA PRO A 45 1.21 10.29 -2.12
C PRO A 45 0.03 10.19 -3.09
N ARG A 46 -0.57 11.35 -3.41
CA ARG A 46 -1.70 11.44 -4.34
C ARG A 46 -1.31 12.10 -5.65
N THR A 47 -0.19 12.78 -5.72
CA THR A 47 0.37 13.35 -6.94
C THR A 47 1.83 12.96 -7.09
N PHE A 48 2.42 13.19 -8.27
CA PHE A 48 3.86 13.00 -8.45
C PHE A 48 4.70 14.00 -7.66
N GLU A 49 4.13 15.13 -7.26
CA GLU A 49 4.82 16.18 -6.49
C GLU A 49 4.91 15.82 -5.00
N ASP A 50 4.01 14.96 -4.53
CA ASP A 50 4.06 14.39 -3.18
C ASP A 50 5.15 13.30 -3.03
N LEU A 51 5.82 12.90 -4.13
CA LEU A 51 6.90 11.90 -4.10
C LEU A 51 8.23 12.56 -3.68
N ILE A 52 8.58 12.40 -2.41
CA ILE A 52 9.80 12.95 -1.83
C ILE A 52 11.03 12.16 -2.31
N GLY A 53 12.04 12.85 -2.85
CA GLY A 53 13.33 12.25 -3.23
C GLY A 53 13.31 11.44 -4.53
N GLN A 54 12.30 11.66 -5.39
CA GLN A 54 12.12 10.97 -6.68
C GLN A 54 12.09 11.96 -7.86
N GLU A 55 12.73 13.11 -7.73
CA GLU A 55 12.61 14.25 -8.65
C GLU A 55 13.08 13.90 -10.08
N ALA A 56 14.16 13.12 -10.21
CA ALA A 56 14.67 12.69 -11.50
C ALA A 56 13.70 11.76 -12.25
N MET A 57 13.04 10.84 -11.53
CA MET A 57 12.04 9.94 -12.08
C MET A 57 10.79 10.71 -12.49
N VAL A 58 10.29 11.61 -11.62
CA VAL A 58 9.15 12.47 -11.91
C VAL A 58 9.42 13.33 -13.15
N ARG A 59 10.60 13.95 -13.26
CA ARG A 59 10.99 14.74 -14.44
C ARG A 59 10.98 13.90 -15.73
N THR A 60 11.51 12.68 -15.66
CA THR A 60 11.52 11.77 -16.82
C THR A 60 10.11 11.41 -17.26
N LEU A 61 9.23 11.10 -16.32
CA LEU A 61 7.82 10.82 -16.59
C LEU A 61 7.10 12.05 -17.17
N LYS A 62 7.27 13.23 -16.56
CA LYS A 62 6.68 14.49 -17.08
C LYS A 62 7.08 14.71 -18.56
N ASN A 63 8.35 14.49 -18.91
CA ASN A 63 8.83 14.61 -20.29
C ASN A 63 8.25 13.53 -21.23
N ALA A 64 8.14 12.28 -20.77
CA ALA A 64 7.60 11.18 -21.57
C ALA A 64 6.12 11.41 -21.92
N PHE A 65 5.32 11.87 -20.97
CA PHE A 65 3.92 12.23 -21.20
C PHE A 65 3.80 13.45 -22.13
N ALA A 66 4.59 14.50 -21.91
CA ALA A 66 4.57 15.69 -22.76
C ALA A 66 4.95 15.41 -24.22
N THR A 67 5.82 14.42 -24.45
CA THR A 67 6.26 14.02 -25.80
C THR A 67 5.42 12.89 -26.41
N GLY A 68 4.44 12.36 -25.68
CA GLY A 68 3.64 11.20 -26.10
C GLY A 68 4.44 9.89 -26.21
N ARG A 69 5.68 9.84 -25.68
CA ARG A 69 6.57 8.67 -25.74
C ARG A 69 6.47 7.84 -24.47
N ILE A 70 5.26 7.38 -24.18
CA ILE A 70 4.97 6.56 -23.00
C ILE A 70 5.38 5.11 -23.29
N ALA A 71 6.21 4.52 -22.42
CA ALA A 71 6.59 3.12 -22.53
C ALA A 71 5.41 2.19 -22.22
N HIS A 72 5.40 1.01 -22.84
CA HIS A 72 4.39 -0.03 -22.58
C HIS A 72 4.62 -0.76 -21.24
N ALA A 73 5.83 -0.70 -20.69
CA ALA A 73 6.20 -1.34 -19.44
C ALA A 73 7.14 -0.45 -18.62
N PHE A 74 6.96 -0.46 -17.30
CA PHE A 74 7.79 0.24 -16.32
C PHE A 74 8.25 -0.75 -15.25
N MET A 75 9.55 -0.77 -14.97
CA MET A 75 10.12 -1.57 -13.88
C MET A 75 10.56 -0.64 -12.75
N LEU A 76 9.87 -0.71 -11.62
CA LEU A 76 10.18 0.08 -10.44
C LEU A 76 11.01 -0.77 -9.48
N THR A 77 12.24 -0.32 -9.17
CA THR A 77 13.17 -1.04 -8.30
C THR A 77 13.50 -0.21 -7.06
N GLY A 78 14.00 -0.86 -6.02
CA GLY A 78 14.38 -0.22 -4.76
C GLY A 78 13.90 -0.98 -3.53
N VAL A 79 14.36 -0.55 -2.36
CA VAL A 79 14.06 -1.21 -1.07
C VAL A 79 12.57 -1.13 -0.71
N ARG A 80 12.14 -1.89 0.31
CA ARG A 80 10.77 -1.82 0.81
C ARG A 80 10.46 -0.42 1.33
N GLY A 81 9.28 0.10 1.03
CA GLY A 81 8.81 1.39 1.55
C GLY A 81 9.19 2.63 0.74
N VAL A 82 10.00 2.52 -0.32
CA VAL A 82 10.37 3.67 -1.18
C VAL A 82 9.23 4.19 -2.07
N GLY A 83 8.05 3.56 -2.02
CA GLY A 83 6.87 3.99 -2.76
C GLY A 83 6.66 3.34 -4.12
N LYS A 84 7.31 2.21 -4.45
CA LYS A 84 7.14 1.49 -5.74
C LYS A 84 5.67 1.30 -6.14
N THR A 85 4.89 0.62 -5.30
CA THR A 85 3.46 0.36 -5.55
C THR A 85 2.65 1.66 -5.62
N THR A 86 3.00 2.66 -4.81
CA THR A 86 2.34 3.98 -4.87
C THR A 86 2.60 4.66 -6.21
N THR A 87 3.84 4.69 -6.68
CA THR A 87 4.22 5.26 -7.97
C THR A 87 3.55 4.51 -9.13
N ALA A 88 3.44 3.18 -9.05
CA ALA A 88 2.71 2.39 -10.04
C ALA A 88 1.23 2.81 -10.14
N ARG A 89 0.56 3.04 -8.99
CA ARG A 89 -0.83 3.55 -8.97
C ARG A 89 -0.93 4.97 -9.51
N LEU A 90 0.04 5.85 -9.22
CA LEU A 90 0.08 7.21 -9.78
C LEU A 90 0.25 7.19 -11.31
N LEU A 91 1.11 6.30 -11.83
CA LEU A 91 1.26 6.07 -13.27
C LEU A 91 -0.04 5.57 -13.90
N ALA A 92 -0.69 4.57 -13.29
CA ALA A 92 -1.99 4.08 -13.77
C ALA A 92 -3.03 5.22 -13.83
N ARG A 93 -3.03 6.08 -12.81
CA ARG A 93 -3.88 7.28 -12.78
C ARG A 93 -3.55 8.27 -13.88
N ALA A 94 -2.27 8.51 -14.13
CA ALA A 94 -1.81 9.43 -15.17
C ALA A 94 -2.20 8.95 -16.57
N LEU A 95 -2.08 7.65 -16.83
CA LEU A 95 -2.44 7.02 -18.10
C LEU A 95 -3.95 7.10 -18.37
N ASN A 96 -4.74 6.85 -17.33
CA ASN A 96 -6.21 6.81 -17.39
C ASN A 96 -6.87 8.08 -16.84
N TYR A 97 -6.16 9.20 -16.84
CA TYR A 97 -6.74 10.45 -16.35
C TYR A 97 -7.78 10.95 -17.34
N GLU A 98 -8.96 11.30 -16.80
CA GLU A 98 -10.05 11.88 -17.56
C GLU A 98 -10.86 12.81 -16.65
N SER A 99 -11.11 14.03 -17.12
CA SER A 99 -11.99 15.02 -16.53
C SER A 99 -12.81 15.71 -17.63
N ASP A 100 -13.71 16.62 -17.25
CA ASP A 100 -14.51 17.39 -18.23
C ASP A 100 -13.66 18.30 -19.13
N THR A 101 -12.44 18.61 -18.71
CA THR A 101 -11.51 19.51 -19.42
C THR A 101 -10.32 18.79 -20.03
N VAL A 102 -9.95 17.60 -19.51
CA VAL A 102 -8.77 16.84 -19.93
C VAL A 102 -9.20 15.43 -20.29
N HIS A 103 -9.11 15.10 -21.58
CA HIS A 103 -9.49 13.78 -22.11
C HIS A 103 -8.29 12.95 -22.57
N GLY A 104 -7.18 13.01 -21.84
CA GLY A 104 -5.95 12.32 -22.24
C GLY A 104 -4.95 12.10 -21.12
N PRO A 105 -3.91 11.28 -21.39
CA PRO A 105 -2.90 10.94 -20.40
C PRO A 105 -2.17 12.20 -19.92
N THR A 106 -2.12 12.40 -18.61
CA THR A 106 -1.47 13.56 -18.01
C THR A 106 -0.84 13.24 -16.67
N VAL A 107 0.27 13.91 -16.41
CA VAL A 107 0.97 13.90 -15.12
C VAL A 107 0.43 14.95 -14.15
N ASP A 108 -0.37 15.90 -14.66
CA ASP A 108 -1.10 16.86 -13.83
C ASP A 108 -2.32 16.17 -13.22
N LEU A 109 -2.19 15.84 -11.95
CA LEU A 109 -3.20 15.14 -11.15
C LEU A 109 -3.72 16.04 -10.01
N SER A 110 -3.65 17.36 -10.22
CA SER A 110 -4.08 18.38 -9.24
C SER A 110 -5.57 18.32 -8.91
N SER A 111 -6.39 17.89 -9.87
CA SER A 111 -7.82 17.64 -9.69
C SER A 111 -8.15 16.15 -9.75
N GLU A 112 -9.29 15.79 -9.16
CA GLU A 112 -9.78 14.42 -9.18
C GLU A 112 -10.53 14.16 -10.48
N GLY A 113 -10.02 13.23 -11.29
CA GLY A 113 -10.69 12.76 -12.51
C GLY A 113 -11.62 11.58 -12.25
N ARG A 114 -12.39 11.19 -13.28
CA ARG A 114 -13.40 10.11 -13.26
C ARG A 114 -12.87 8.80 -12.66
N HIS A 115 -11.68 8.39 -13.09
CA HIS A 115 -11.07 7.11 -12.69
C HIS A 115 -10.20 7.19 -11.44
N CYS A 116 -9.87 8.41 -10.97
CA CYS A 116 -8.82 8.62 -9.97
C CYS A 116 -9.08 7.88 -8.66
N ARG A 117 -10.30 8.02 -8.12
CA ARG A 117 -10.66 7.43 -6.83
C ARG A 117 -10.56 5.90 -6.85
N ALA A 118 -11.15 5.28 -7.87
CA ALA A 118 -11.16 3.83 -8.01
C ALA A 118 -9.75 3.24 -8.15
N ILE A 119 -8.85 3.93 -8.85
CA ILE A 119 -7.45 3.50 -9.00
C ILE A 119 -6.69 3.62 -7.67
N ILE A 120 -6.84 4.74 -6.95
CA ILE A 120 -6.18 4.94 -5.64
C ILE A 120 -6.62 3.86 -4.65
N GLU A 121 -7.93 3.59 -4.61
CA GLU A 121 -8.54 2.57 -3.74
C GLU A 121 -8.24 1.13 -4.21
N GLY A 122 -7.71 0.93 -5.43
CA GLY A 122 -7.33 -0.38 -5.95
C GLY A 122 -8.52 -1.24 -6.39
N ARG A 123 -9.62 -0.60 -6.83
CA ARG A 123 -10.88 -1.26 -7.21
C ARG A 123 -11.33 -0.94 -8.64
N HIS A 124 -10.42 -0.43 -9.47
CA HIS A 124 -10.72 -0.06 -10.85
C HIS A 124 -10.67 -1.29 -11.75
N MET A 125 -11.68 -1.50 -12.61
CA MET A 125 -11.76 -2.71 -13.45
C MET A 125 -10.60 -2.81 -14.47
N ASP A 126 -10.19 -1.68 -15.04
CA ASP A 126 -9.06 -1.62 -15.99
C ASP A 126 -7.68 -1.47 -15.35
N VAL A 127 -7.57 -1.47 -14.01
CA VAL A 127 -6.28 -1.43 -13.31
C VAL A 127 -6.19 -2.61 -12.36
N LEU A 128 -5.46 -3.64 -12.79
CA LEU A 128 -5.34 -4.91 -12.07
C LEU A 128 -4.02 -4.92 -11.29
N GLU A 129 -4.12 -4.99 -9.97
CA GLU A 129 -2.97 -5.15 -9.08
C GLU A 129 -2.86 -6.61 -8.63
N MET A 130 -1.70 -7.21 -8.85
CA MET A 130 -1.38 -8.55 -8.39
C MET A 130 -0.10 -8.52 -7.57
N ASP A 131 -0.08 -9.25 -6.46
CA ASP A 131 1.13 -9.53 -5.70
C ASP A 131 1.65 -10.91 -6.08
N ALA A 132 2.78 -10.95 -6.80
CA ALA A 132 3.39 -12.19 -7.26
C ALA A 132 3.83 -13.11 -6.11
N ALA A 133 4.10 -12.57 -4.91
CA ALA A 133 4.41 -13.40 -3.74
C ALA A 133 3.23 -14.26 -3.30
N SER A 134 2.00 -13.75 -3.48
CA SER A 134 0.76 -14.47 -3.14
C SER A 134 0.20 -15.31 -4.31
N ARG A 135 0.61 -14.99 -5.53
CA ARG A 135 0.11 -15.54 -6.81
C ARG A 135 1.24 -16.16 -7.63
N THR A 136 1.88 -17.19 -7.06
CA THR A 136 3.09 -17.81 -7.64
C THR A 136 2.81 -18.82 -8.76
N LYS A 137 1.54 -19.19 -8.98
CA LYS A 137 1.15 -20.24 -9.92
C LYS A 137 1.24 -19.74 -11.36
N VAL A 138 1.81 -20.58 -12.22
CA VAL A 138 1.92 -20.32 -13.67
C VAL A 138 0.56 -20.11 -14.33
N ASP A 139 -0.46 -20.83 -13.86
CA ASP A 139 -1.80 -20.74 -14.44
C ASP A 139 -2.45 -19.36 -14.24
N GLU A 140 -2.19 -18.70 -13.11
CA GLU A 140 -2.71 -17.34 -12.85
C GLU A 140 -2.07 -16.30 -13.78
N MET A 141 -0.79 -16.48 -14.14
CA MET A 141 -0.14 -15.63 -15.13
C MET A 141 -0.65 -15.89 -16.55
N ARG A 142 -0.98 -17.14 -16.89
CA ARG A 142 -1.63 -17.46 -18.18
C ARG A 142 -3.01 -16.82 -18.29
N GLU A 143 -3.81 -16.90 -17.23
CA GLU A 143 -5.11 -16.23 -17.17
C GLU A 143 -4.96 -14.71 -17.32
N LEU A 144 -3.95 -14.12 -16.69
CA LEU A 144 -3.63 -12.70 -16.87
C LEU A 144 -3.29 -12.39 -18.32
N LEU A 145 -2.40 -13.16 -18.96
CA LEU A 145 -2.00 -12.99 -20.35
C LEU A 145 -3.19 -13.12 -21.32
N ASP A 146 -4.08 -14.08 -21.07
CA ASP A 146 -5.31 -14.20 -21.85
C ASP A 146 -6.22 -12.98 -21.67
N SER A 147 -6.28 -12.43 -20.45
CA SER A 147 -7.05 -11.21 -20.17
C SER A 147 -6.50 -9.98 -20.92
N VAL A 148 -5.20 -9.92 -21.23
CA VAL A 148 -4.55 -8.78 -21.92
C VAL A 148 -5.10 -8.60 -23.34
N ARG A 149 -5.61 -9.66 -23.96
CA ARG A 149 -6.16 -9.62 -25.33
C ARG A 149 -7.45 -8.81 -25.45
N TYR A 150 -8.12 -8.54 -24.33
CA TYR A 150 -9.38 -7.79 -24.31
C TYR A 150 -9.12 -6.31 -24.06
N ALA A 151 -9.85 -5.47 -24.82
CA ALA A 151 -9.84 -4.02 -24.66
C ALA A 151 -10.27 -3.58 -23.24
N PRO A 152 -9.85 -2.39 -22.80
CA PRO A 152 -10.38 -1.78 -21.58
C PRO A 152 -11.90 -1.61 -21.63
N VAL A 153 -12.55 -1.65 -20.47
CA VAL A 153 -14.01 -1.53 -20.33
C VAL A 153 -14.42 -0.06 -20.26
N GLU A 154 -13.77 0.73 -19.40
CA GLU A 154 -14.16 2.12 -19.14
C GLU A 154 -13.04 3.12 -19.43
N ALA A 155 -11.79 2.76 -19.11
CA ALA A 155 -10.65 3.66 -19.22
C ALA A 155 -9.92 3.56 -20.58
N ARG A 156 -8.96 4.45 -20.81
CA ARG A 156 -8.16 4.47 -22.05
C ARG A 156 -7.16 3.30 -22.16
N TYR A 157 -6.55 2.90 -21.05
CA TYR A 157 -5.55 1.85 -20.98
C TYR A 157 -5.94 0.79 -19.95
N LYS A 158 -5.61 -0.46 -20.27
CA LYS A 158 -5.65 -1.57 -19.33
C LYS A 158 -4.26 -1.70 -18.69
N VAL A 159 -4.18 -1.43 -17.40
CA VAL A 159 -2.91 -1.34 -16.67
C VAL A 159 -2.78 -2.53 -15.71
N TYR A 160 -1.65 -3.23 -15.79
CA TYR A 160 -1.31 -4.32 -14.89
C TYR A 160 -0.18 -3.88 -13.97
N VAL A 161 -0.40 -3.98 -12.67
CA VAL A 161 0.60 -3.70 -11.63
C VAL A 161 0.98 -5.03 -10.99
N ILE A 162 2.22 -5.47 -11.22
CA ILE A 162 2.76 -6.71 -10.68
C ILE A 162 3.75 -6.34 -9.58
N ASP A 163 3.35 -6.52 -8.33
CA ASP A 163 4.21 -6.31 -7.17
C ASP A 163 5.05 -7.57 -6.89
N GLU A 164 6.25 -7.36 -6.35
CA GLU A 164 7.23 -8.40 -6.03
C GLU A 164 7.47 -9.41 -7.17
N VAL A 165 7.57 -8.92 -8.41
CA VAL A 165 7.75 -9.72 -9.65
C VAL A 165 8.88 -10.75 -9.58
N HIS A 166 9.89 -10.53 -8.74
CA HIS A 166 11.00 -11.46 -8.51
C HIS A 166 10.56 -12.79 -7.86
N MET A 167 9.35 -12.84 -7.30
CA MET A 167 8.73 -14.03 -6.73
C MET A 167 8.03 -14.90 -7.78
N LEU A 168 7.93 -14.46 -9.04
CA LEU A 168 7.38 -15.27 -10.12
C LEU A 168 8.29 -16.47 -10.42
N SER A 169 7.67 -17.62 -10.70
CA SER A 169 8.41 -18.78 -11.18
C SER A 169 8.98 -18.53 -12.59
N THR A 170 10.08 -19.20 -12.94
CA THR A 170 10.68 -19.10 -14.28
C THR A 170 9.69 -19.44 -15.40
N ALA A 171 8.79 -20.40 -15.15
CA ALA A 171 7.75 -20.76 -16.11
C ALA A 171 6.70 -19.64 -16.29
N ALA A 172 6.36 -18.92 -15.21
CA ALA A 172 5.48 -17.76 -15.26
C ALA A 172 6.14 -16.55 -15.95
N PHE A 173 7.45 -16.39 -15.82
CA PHE A 173 8.21 -15.31 -16.48
C PHE A 173 8.33 -15.49 -18.00
N ASN A 174 8.37 -16.74 -18.47
CA ASN A 174 8.55 -17.09 -19.89
C ASN A 174 7.24 -17.40 -20.64
N ALA A 175 6.10 -17.40 -19.95
CA ALA A 175 4.78 -17.60 -20.55
C ALA A 175 4.31 -16.36 -21.31
#